data_AF-A0A6C0B5B3-F1
#
_entry.id   AF-A0A6C0B5B3-F1
#
_cell.length_a   1.000
_cell.length_b   1.000
_cell.length_c   1.000
_cell.angle_alpha   90.00
_cell.angle_beta   90.00
_cell.angle_gamma   90.00
#
_symmetry.space_group_name_H-M   'P 1'
#
loop_
_entity.id
_entity.type
_entity.pdbx_description
1 polymer ?
#
loop_
_entity_poly.entity_id
_entity_poly.type
_entity_poly.pdbx_seq_one_letter_code
_entity_poly.pdbx_strand_id
1 'polypeptide(L)' 'MFIDLKLKNLDDEYKNVIKDCLKITTVLVVINIFMYIANPADHVLLGSNYLEFIVYIILGLLTYSLVISKIIKFD' A
#
# COMPACT_ATOMS: atom_id res chain seq x y z
N MET A 1 -5.52 -8.78 -15.16
CA MET A 1 -6.80 -8.82 -15.91
C MET A 1 -8.02 -8.55 -15.02
N PHE A 2 -8.19 -9.23 -13.87
CA PHE A 2 -9.36 -9.01 -13.00
C PHE A 2 -9.41 -7.66 -12.27
N ILE A 3 -8.26 -7.14 -11.83
CA ILE A 3 -8.18 -5.84 -11.13
C ILE A 3 -8.50 -4.69 -12.09
N ASP A 4 -7.97 -4.75 -13.32
CA ASP A 4 -8.20 -3.76 -14.38
C ASP A 4 -9.69 -3.59 -14.72
N LEU A 5 -10.42 -4.70 -14.80
CA LEU A 5 -11.87 -4.71 -15.08
C LEU A 5 -12.68 -4.02 -13.98
N LYS A 6 -12.30 -4.16 -12.71
CA LYS A 6 -12.98 -3.48 -11.59
C LYS A 6 -12.63 -2.00 -11.49
N LEU A 7 -11.45 -1.61 -11.96
CA LEU A 7 -11.00 -0.21 -11.94
C LEU A 7 -11.62 0.64 -13.05
N LYS A 8 -12.17 0.03 -14.12
CA LYS A 8 -12.67 0.76 -15.29
C LYS A 8 -13.78 1.78 -14.99
N ASN A 9 -14.58 1.54 -13.94
CA ASN A 9 -15.70 2.41 -13.52
C ASN A 9 -15.33 3.44 -12.44
N LEU A 10 -14.07 3.52 -12.02
CA LEU A 10 -13.59 4.49 -11.03
C LEU A 10 -13.03 5.73 -11.72
N ASP A 11 -13.13 6.89 -11.06
CA ASP A 11 -12.45 8.10 -11.53
C ASP A 11 -10.94 7.89 -11.51
N ASP A 12 -10.25 8.58 -12.42
CA ASP A 12 -8.81 8.42 -12.61
C ASP A 12 -8.00 8.76 -11.34
N GLU A 13 -8.51 9.65 -10.49
CA GLU A 13 -7.96 9.93 -9.16
C GLU A 13 -7.91 8.65 -8.30
N TYR A 14 -9.03 7.94 -8.16
CA TYR A 14 -9.09 6.71 -7.37
C TYR A 14 -8.28 5.57 -8.01
N LYS A 15 -8.23 5.49 -9.34
CA LYS A 15 -7.36 4.52 -10.03
C LYS A 15 -5.89 4.74 -9.67
N ASN A 16 -5.44 6.00 -9.63
CA ASN A 16 -4.08 6.33 -9.26
C ASN A 16 -3.78 5.96 -7.81
N VAL A 17 -4.69 6.28 -6.89
CA VAL A 17 -4.54 5.91 -5.47
C VAL A 17 -4.47 4.40 -5.26
N ILE A 18 -5.36 3.63 -5.90
CA ILE A 18 -5.35 2.17 -5.79
C ILE A 18 -4.07 1.60 -6.40
N LYS A 19 -3.62 2.13 -7.54
CA LYS A 19 -2.38 1.71 -8.18
C LYS A 19 -1.17 1.94 -7.27
N ASP A 20 -1.10 3.08 -6.59
CA ASP A 20 0.01 3.40 -5.70
C ASP A 20 -0.05 2.58 -4.41
N CYS A 21 -1.25 2.36 -3.84
CA CYS A 21 -1.45 1.44 -2.73
C CYS A 21 -1.00 0.01 -3.08
N LEU A 22 -1.36 -0.48 -4.27
CA LEU A 22 -0.96 -1.82 -4.74
C LEU A 22 0.55 -1.94 -4.91
N LYS A 23 1.20 -0.93 -5.50
CA LYS A 23 2.66 -0.91 -5.64
C LYS A 23 3.34 -0.97 -4.28
N ILE A 24 2.95 -0.10 -3.35
CA ILE A 24 3.57 -0.02 -2.02
C ILE A 24 3.31 -1.29 -1.21
N THR A 25 2.09 -1.82 -1.26
CA THR A 25 1.76 -3.10 -0.60
C THR A 25 2.60 -4.23 -1.17
N THR A 26 2.78 -4.29 -2.49
CA THR A 26 3.64 -5.31 -3.13
C THR A 26 5.08 -5.20 -2.65
N VAL A 27 5.63 -3.98 -2.58
CA VAL A 27 6.99 -3.74 -2.08
C VAL A 27 7.13 -4.21 -0.63
N LEU A 28 6.19 -3.87 0.24
CA LEU A 28 6.21 -4.29 1.65
C LEU A 28 6.15 -5.82 1.79
N VAL A 29 5.28 -6.47 1.03
CA VAL A 29 5.18 -7.94 1.04
C VAL A 29 6.50 -8.58 0.57
N VAL A 30 7.09 -8.09 -0.52
CA VAL A 30 8.36 -8.62 -1.04
C VAL A 30 9.51 -8.40 -0.05
N ILE A 31 9.57 -7.23 0.58
CA ILE A 31 10.57 -6.94 1.63
C ILE A 31 10.41 -7.91 2.80
N ASN A 32 9.18 -8.13 3.28
CA ASN A 32 8.94 -9.05 4.38
C ASN A 32 9.34 -10.49 4.04
N ILE A 33 9.09 -10.93 2.81
CA ILE A 33 9.55 -12.24 2.32
C ILE A 33 11.09 -12.32 2.38
N PHE A 34 11.80 -11.29 1.90
CA PHE A 34 13.27 -11.29 1.96
C PHE A 34 13.79 -11.25 3.39
N MET A 35 13.16 -10.49 4.29
CA MET A 35 13.51 -10.48 5.71
C MET A 35 13.32 -11.87 6.34
N TYR A 36 12.19 -12.53 6.05
CA TYR A 36 11.91 -13.87 6.52
C TYR A 36 12.93 -14.90 6.01
N ILE A 37 13.30 -14.83 4.71
CA ILE A 37 14.31 -15.72 4.13
C ILE A 37 15.69 -15.49 4.74
N ALA A 38 16.06 -14.23 5.00
CA ALA A 38 17.37 -13.88 5.53
C ALA A 38 17.55 -14.34 6.99
N ASN A 39 16.52 -14.19 7.82
CA ASN A 39 16.54 -14.64 9.21
C ASN A 39 15.14 -14.98 9.73
N PRO A 40 14.68 -16.23 9.56
CA PRO A 40 13.34 -16.64 9.97
C PRO A 40 13.14 -16.75 11.48
N ALA A 41 14.22 -16.76 12.27
CA ALA A 41 14.14 -16.81 13.73
C ALA A 41 13.72 -15.46 14.33
N ASP A 42 14.22 -14.36 13.75
CA ASP A 42 13.95 -12.99 14.22
C ASP A 42 12.84 -12.29 13.44
N HIS A 43 12.48 -12.80 12.25
CA HIS A 43 11.46 -12.21 11.39
C HIS A 43 10.37 -13.22 11.07
N VAL A 44 9.16 -12.96 11.54
CA VAL A 44 7.97 -13.75 11.21
C VAL A 44 7.36 -13.26 9.91
N LEU A 45 7.06 -14.18 9.00
CA LEU A 45 6.38 -13.88 7.75
C LEU A 45 5.00 -13.27 8.04
N LEU A 46 4.77 -12.04 7.58
CA LEU A 46 3.54 -11.27 7.77
C LEU A 46 3.02 -11.32 9.23
N GLY A 47 3.93 -11.20 10.20
CA GLY A 47 3.56 -11.15 11.62
C GLY A 47 2.60 -10.00 11.93
N SER A 48 1.86 -10.10 13.04
CA SER A 48 0.82 -9.14 13.44
C SER A 48 1.31 -7.69 13.41
N ASN A 49 2.49 -7.43 13.99
CA ASN A 49 3.06 -6.08 14.06
C ASN A 49 3.42 -5.55 12.66
N TYR A 50 3.86 -6.42 11.75
CA TYR A 50 4.18 -6.05 10.38
C TYR A 50 2.91 -5.76 9.56
N LEU A 51 1.85 -6.54 9.77
CA LEU A 51 0.55 -6.28 9.17
C LEU A 51 -0.07 -4.98 9.66
N GLU A 52 0.00 -4.71 10.98
CA GLU A 52 -0.44 -3.45 11.57
C GLU A 52 0.32 -2.27 10.95
N PHE A 53 1.64 -2.41 10.76
CA PHE A 53 2.47 -1.43 10.07
C PHE A 53 2.05 -1.22 8.61
N ILE A 54 1.78 -2.28 7.84
CA ILE A 54 1.26 -2.17 6.46
C ILE A 54 -0.05 -1.38 6.46
N VAL A 55 -0.97 -1.68 7.38
CA VAL A 55 -2.26 -0.98 7.49
C VAL A 55 -2.04 0.50 7.78
N TYR A 56 -1.14 0.87 8.69
CA TYR A 56 -0.81 2.27 8.96
C TYR A 56 -0.22 2.99 7.75
N ILE A 57 0.65 2.34 6.97
CA ILE A 57 1.17 2.91 5.72
C ILE A 57 0.03 3.16 4.73
N ILE A 58 -0.84 2.17 4.51
CA ILE A 58 -1.95 2.30 3.56
C ILE A 58 -2.90 3.43 4.00
N LEU A 59 -3.23 3.50 5.30
CA LEU A 59 -4.04 4.59 5.84
C LEU A 59 -3.40 5.96 5.64
N GLY A 60 -2.09 6.08 5.85
CA GLY A 60 -1.34 7.32 5.62
C GLY A 60 -1.40 7.75 4.15
N LEU A 61 -1.19 6.80 3.22
CA LEU A 61 -1.28 7.06 1.78
C LEU A 61 -2.68 7.50 1.36
N LEU A 62 -3.71 6.79 1.82
CA LEU A 62 -5.10 7.13 1.52
C LEU A 62 -5.47 8.52 2.08
N THR A 63 -5.07 8.81 3.31
CA THR A 63 -5.32 10.11 3.96
C THR A 63 -4.62 11.23 3.20
N TYR A 64 -3.37 11.01 2.81
CA TYR A 64 -2.64 11.99 2.00
C TYR A 64 -3.34 12.23 0.66
N SER A 65 -3.61 11.17 -0.08
CA SER A 65 -4.15 11.28 -1.44
C SER A 65 -5.58 11.78 -1.50
N LEU A 66 -6.44 11.42 -0.54
CA LEU A 66 -7.87 11.77 -0.58
C LEU A 66 -8.20 13.05 0.18
N VAL A 67 -7.40 13.41 1.19
CA VAL A 67 -7.69 14.55 2.08
C VAL A 67 -6.62 15.64 1.93
N ILE A 68 -5.35 15.32 2.21
CA ILE A 68 -4.29 16.34 2.28
C ILE A 68 -4.03 16.97 0.92
N SER A 69 -3.98 16.18 -0.15
CA SER A 69 -3.77 16.66 -1.53
C SER A 69 -4.81 17.68 -1.99
N LYS A 70 -6.02 17.64 -1.40
CA LYS A 70 -7.12 18.55 -1.71
C LYS A 70 -7.07 19.83 -0.89
N ILE A 71 -6.46 19.77 0.29
CA ILE A 71 -6.32 20.90 1.21
C ILE A 71 -5.08 21.72 0.86
N ILE A 72 -3.96 21.05 0.58
CA ILE A 72 -2.67 21.67 0.32
C ILE A 72 -2.35 21.51 -1.16
N LYS A 73 -2.52 22.61 -1.92
CA LYS A 73 -2.01 22.70 -3.28
C LYS A 73 -0.55 23.11 -3.23
N PHE A 74 0.33 22.22 -3.62
CA PHE A 74 1.72 22.56 -3.92
C PHE A 74 1.73 23.05 -5.36
N ASP A 75 1.69 24.37 -5.54
CA ASP A 75 1.95 25.03 -6.84
C ASP A 75 3.42 24.80 -7.27
#